data_AF-A0A6L3X6K9-F1
#
_entry.id   AF-A0A6L3X6K9-F1
#
_cell.length_a   1.000
_cell.length_b   1.000
_cell.length_c   1.000
_cell.angle_alpha   90.00
_cell.angle_beta   90.00
_cell.angle_gamma   90.00
#
_symmetry.space_group_name_H-M   'P 1'
#
loop_
_entity.id
_entity.type
_entity.pdbx_description
1 polymer ?
#
loop_
_entity_poly.entity_id
_entity_poly.type
_entity_poly.pdbx_seq_one_letter_code
_entity_poly.pdbx_strand_id
1 'polypeptide(L)'
;AVGWKLAVERHNGPTALILSRQNLAQIERTPEQVKNIARGGYILKDSGGKPDVILIATGSEVEITVKAAEKLTAEGHAVRVVSLPSTDIFDAQDEAYRESVLPSNVAARVAVEAGIADYWYKYVGLKGAIVGMHGYGESA
;
A
#
# COMPACT_ATOMS: atom_id res chain seq x y z
N ALA A 1 5.24 -15.60 -0.91
CA ALA A 1 4.97 -16.57 -1.99
C ALA A 1 4.34 -15.93 -3.24
N VAL A 2 3.29 -15.10 -3.11
CA VAL A 2 2.53 -14.55 -4.26
C VAL A 2 3.41 -13.82 -5.29
N GLY A 3 4.33 -12.94 -4.87
CA GLY A 3 5.19 -12.21 -5.81
C GLY A 3 6.04 -13.11 -6.71
N TRP A 4 6.66 -14.16 -6.15
CA TRP A 4 7.39 -15.17 -6.93
C TRP A 4 6.49 -15.93 -7.89
N LYS A 5 5.28 -16.33 -7.45
CA LYS A 5 4.31 -17.00 -8.30
C LYS A 5 3.96 -16.16 -9.54
N LEU A 6 3.62 -14.88 -9.33
CA LEU A 6 3.30 -13.98 -10.45
C LEU A 6 4.50 -13.72 -11.36
N ALA A 7 5.71 -13.67 -10.79
CA ALA A 7 6.92 -13.51 -11.58
C ALA A 7 7.14 -14.67 -12.58
N VAL A 8 6.90 -15.91 -12.14
CA VAL A 8 7.09 -17.10 -13.02
C VAL A 8 5.92 -17.33 -13.98
N GLU A 9 4.70 -16.91 -13.63
CA GLU A 9 3.51 -17.00 -14.49
C GLU A 9 3.46 -15.90 -15.56
N ARG A 10 4.31 -14.87 -15.46
CA ARG A 10 4.35 -13.77 -16.43
C ARG A 10 5.16 -14.14 -17.66
N HIS A 11 4.50 -14.18 -18.82
CA HIS A 11 5.13 -14.53 -20.10
C HIS A 11 5.42 -13.34 -21.03
N ASN A 12 5.02 -12.12 -20.65
CA ASN A 12 5.02 -10.94 -21.53
C ASN A 12 5.87 -9.77 -21.01
N GLY A 13 6.76 -10.00 -20.07
CA GLY A 13 7.67 -8.98 -19.56
C GLY A 13 8.43 -9.40 -18.31
N PRO A 14 9.47 -8.64 -17.92
CA PRO A 14 10.24 -8.93 -16.71
C PRO A 14 9.46 -8.57 -15.44
N THR A 15 9.76 -9.23 -14.33
CA THR A 15 9.26 -8.88 -12.99
C THR A 15 10.44 -8.63 -12.06
N ALA A 16 10.48 -7.47 -11.42
CA ALA A 16 11.46 -7.15 -10.39
C ALA A 16 10.88 -7.43 -9.00
N LEU A 17 11.65 -8.12 -8.16
CA LEU A 17 11.29 -8.35 -6.75
C LEU A 17 12.16 -7.46 -5.87
N ILE A 18 11.55 -6.47 -5.22
CA ILE A 18 12.23 -5.55 -4.31
C ILE A 18 12.08 -6.10 -2.89
N LEU A 19 13.18 -6.59 -2.32
CA LEU A 19 13.20 -7.36 -1.07
C LEU A 19 14.02 -6.64 0.01
N SER A 20 13.57 -6.74 1.26
CA SER A 20 14.27 -6.14 2.40
C SER A 20 15.54 -6.91 2.77
N ARG A 21 16.49 -6.21 3.39
CA ARG A 21 17.63 -6.83 4.08
C ARG A 21 17.26 -7.28 5.49
N GLN A 22 16.47 -6.46 6.18
CA GLN A 22 16.03 -6.65 7.55
C GLN A 22 14.79 -7.56 7.65
N ASN A 23 14.57 -8.09 8.84
CA ASN A 23 13.37 -8.86 9.18
C ASN A 23 12.12 -7.98 9.10
N LEU A 24 11.02 -8.56 8.61
CA LEU A 24 9.71 -7.90 8.55
C LEU A 24 8.68 -8.73 9.32
N ALA A 25 7.78 -8.06 10.04
CA ALA A 25 6.68 -8.75 10.70
C ALA A 25 5.68 -9.32 9.67
N GLN A 26 5.15 -10.51 9.96
CA GLN A 26 4.04 -11.06 9.19
C GLN A 26 2.74 -10.41 9.64
N ILE A 27 2.09 -9.68 8.73
CA ILE A 27 0.74 -9.14 8.97
C ILE A 27 -0.31 -10.21 8.69
N GLU A 28 -1.24 -10.40 9.62
CA GLU A 28 -2.38 -11.29 9.46
C GLU A 28 -3.28 -10.85 8.30
N ARG A 29 -3.84 -11.83 7.60
CA ARG A 29 -4.70 -11.62 6.42
C ARG A 29 -5.80 -12.65 6.39
N THR A 30 -6.98 -12.23 5.97
CA THR A 30 -8.06 -13.15 5.61
C THR A 30 -7.72 -13.90 4.31
N PRO A 31 -8.36 -15.05 4.04
CA PRO A 31 -8.16 -15.77 2.77
C PRO A 31 -8.41 -14.90 1.52
N GLU A 32 -9.37 -13.99 1.60
CA GLU A 32 -9.69 -13.07 0.51
C GLU A 32 -8.59 -12.02 0.33
N GLN A 33 -8.05 -11.46 1.41
CA GLN A 33 -6.90 -10.56 1.34
C GLN A 33 -5.68 -11.26 0.74
N VAL A 34 -5.44 -12.53 1.07
CA VAL A 34 -4.34 -13.31 0.48
C VAL A 34 -4.49 -13.43 -1.04
N LYS A 35 -5.70 -13.65 -1.57
CA LYS A 35 -5.96 -13.65 -3.01
C LYS A 35 -5.71 -12.27 -3.62
N ASN A 36 -6.18 -11.22 -2.94
CA ASN A 36 -6.08 -9.84 -3.43
C ASN A 36 -4.64 -9.29 -3.46
N ILE A 37 -3.66 -9.96 -2.82
CA ILE A 37 -2.24 -9.65 -3.04
C ILE A 37 -1.89 -9.68 -4.53
N ALA A 38 -2.48 -10.62 -5.29
CA ALA A 38 -2.21 -10.75 -6.72
C ALA A 38 -2.82 -9.65 -7.59
N ARG A 39 -3.65 -8.77 -7.01
CA ARG A 39 -4.24 -7.61 -7.70
C ARG A 39 -3.40 -6.34 -7.54
N GLY A 40 -2.16 -6.46 -7.03
CA GLY A 40 -1.18 -5.38 -6.95
C GLY A 40 -1.40 -4.37 -5.82
N GLY A 41 -2.66 -4.16 -5.41
CA GLY A 41 -3.04 -3.32 -4.28
C GLY A 41 -4.36 -3.75 -3.68
N TYR A 42 -4.44 -3.82 -2.35
CA TYR A 42 -5.61 -4.32 -1.63
C TYR A 42 -5.76 -3.73 -0.24
N ILE A 43 -6.99 -3.78 0.28
CA ILE A 43 -7.32 -3.32 1.63
C ILE A 43 -6.81 -4.35 2.66
N LEU A 44 -5.89 -3.91 3.52
CA LEU A 44 -5.31 -4.71 4.58
C LEU A 44 -6.04 -4.52 5.93
N LYS A 45 -6.44 -3.29 6.23
CA LYS A 45 -7.33 -2.95 7.35
C LYS A 45 -8.37 -1.96 6.87
N ASP A 46 -9.58 -2.05 7.40
CA ASP A 46 -10.70 -1.19 7.01
C ASP A 46 -11.59 -0.85 8.21
N SER A 47 -12.27 0.29 8.14
CA SER A 47 -13.24 0.74 9.14
C SER A 47 -14.67 0.30 8.83
N GLY A 48 -14.92 -0.37 7.70
CA GLY A 48 -16.23 -0.88 7.28
C GLY A 48 -17.19 0.17 6.67
N GLY A 49 -16.86 1.45 6.77
CA GLY A 49 -17.59 2.56 6.14
C GLY A 49 -16.69 3.44 5.28
N LYS A 50 -17.12 4.69 5.02
CA LYS A 50 -16.24 5.68 4.38
C LYS A 50 -15.10 6.03 5.35
N PRO A 51 -13.82 5.82 4.99
CA PRO A 51 -12.72 6.20 5.86
C PRO A 51 -12.52 7.73 5.85
N ASP A 52 -12.11 8.26 7.00
CA ASP A 52 -11.62 9.63 7.14
C ASP A 52 -10.26 9.79 6.46
N VAL A 53 -9.43 8.75 6.50
CA VAL A 53 -8.08 8.73 5.91
C VAL A 53 -7.72 7.35 5.37
N ILE A 54 -7.02 7.34 4.23
CA ILE A 54 -6.43 6.12 3.66
C ILE A 54 -4.91 6.20 3.76
N LEU A 55 -4.31 5.23 4.43
CA LEU A 55 -2.86 5.05 4.50
C LEU A 55 -2.45 4.01 3.45
N ILE A 56 -1.50 4.36 2.59
CA ILE A 56 -1.02 3.53 1.48
C ILE A 56 0.44 3.20 1.74
N ALA A 57 0.79 1.92 1.78
CA ALA A 57 2.17 1.51 2.09
C ALA A 57 2.64 0.33 1.25
N THR A 58 3.95 0.22 1.10
CA THR A 58 4.65 -0.85 0.39
C THR A 58 5.67 -1.52 1.31
N GLY A 59 6.10 -2.73 0.94
CA GLY A 59 7.25 -3.40 1.55
C GLY A 59 7.30 -3.36 3.09
N SER A 60 8.42 -2.85 3.61
CA SER A 60 8.71 -2.75 5.04
C SER A 60 7.84 -1.74 5.77
N GLU A 61 7.30 -0.74 5.08
CA GLU A 61 6.55 0.35 5.70
C GLU A 61 5.11 -0.05 6.05
N VAL A 62 4.64 -1.21 5.59
CA VAL A 62 3.30 -1.72 5.94
C VAL A 62 3.16 -1.91 7.46
N GLU A 63 4.18 -2.39 8.16
CA GLU A 63 4.11 -2.64 9.60
C GLU A 63 3.91 -1.33 10.39
N ILE A 64 4.75 -0.31 10.13
CA ILE A 64 4.62 0.99 10.80
C ILE A 64 3.31 1.69 10.45
N THR A 65 2.84 1.52 9.22
CA THR A 65 1.55 2.06 8.76
C THR A 65 0.37 1.44 9.49
N VAL A 66 0.40 0.12 9.73
CA VAL A 66 -0.61 -0.58 10.53
C VAL A 66 -0.63 -0.06 11.97
N LYS A 67 0.54 0.14 12.59
CA LYS A 67 0.64 0.71 13.95
C LYS A 67 0.11 2.16 14.01
N ALA A 68 0.35 2.96 12.98
CA ALA A 68 -0.22 4.31 12.89
C ALA A 68 -1.75 4.27 12.77
N ALA A 69 -2.29 3.35 11.97
CA ALA A 69 -3.73 3.15 11.85
C ALA A 69 -4.39 2.75 13.17
N GLU A 70 -3.75 1.88 13.96
CA GLU A 70 -4.25 1.49 15.28
C GLU A 70 -4.34 2.69 16.24
N LYS A 71 -3.34 3.57 16.26
CA LYS A 71 -3.37 4.79 17.08
C LYS A 71 -4.48 5.74 16.66
N LEU A 72 -4.58 6.05 15.36
CA LEU A 72 -5.62 6.92 14.82
C LEU A 72 -7.03 6.35 15.05
N THR A 73 -7.18 5.02 14.94
CA THR A 73 -8.46 4.35 15.25
C THR A 73 -8.81 4.49 16.73
N ALA A 74 -7.83 4.36 17.65
CA ALA A 74 -8.04 4.57 19.08
C ALA A 74 -8.40 6.03 19.42
N GLU A 75 -8.00 6.99 18.59
CA GLU A 75 -8.38 8.41 18.67
C GLU A 75 -9.76 8.69 18.06
N GLY A 76 -10.42 7.68 17.48
CA GLY A 76 -11.79 7.77 16.96
C GLY A 76 -11.90 8.04 15.46
N HIS A 77 -10.80 7.94 14.71
CA HIS A 77 -10.81 8.12 13.25
C HIS A 77 -11.13 6.82 12.51
N ALA A 78 -11.92 6.92 11.44
CA ALA A 78 -12.16 5.82 10.51
C ALA A 78 -10.96 5.68 9.55
N VAL A 79 -10.08 4.70 9.81
CA VAL A 79 -8.82 4.53 9.05
C VAL A 79 -8.88 3.30 8.15
N ARG A 80 -8.43 3.48 6.91
CA ARG A 80 -8.16 2.37 5.98
C ARG A 80 -6.65 2.23 5.76
N VAL A 81 -6.16 1.00 5.72
CA VAL A 81 -4.79 0.67 5.32
C VAL A 81 -4.82 -0.12 4.02
N VAL A 82 -4.12 0.38 3.00
CA VAL A 82 -3.91 -0.28 1.71
C VAL A 82 -2.46 -0.73 1.61
N SER A 83 -2.26 -2.01 1.31
CA SER A 83 -0.96 -2.54 0.90
C SER A 83 -0.89 -2.51 -0.62
N LEU A 84 0.13 -1.85 -1.18
CA LEU A 84 0.28 -1.62 -2.63
C LEU A 84 1.59 -2.25 -3.18
N PRO A 85 1.77 -3.58 -3.09
CA PRO A 85 3.03 -4.24 -3.47
C PRO A 85 3.43 -4.13 -4.96
N SER A 86 2.49 -3.87 -5.87
CA SER A 86 2.79 -3.64 -7.29
C SER A 86 1.78 -2.68 -7.88
N THR A 87 2.26 -1.49 -8.18
CA THR A 87 1.47 -0.39 -8.72
C THR A 87 1.05 -0.65 -10.16
N ASP A 88 1.91 -1.25 -10.98
CA ASP A 88 1.59 -1.63 -12.35
C ASP A 88 0.46 -2.67 -12.44
N ILE A 89 0.48 -3.70 -11.58
CA ILE A 89 -0.59 -4.69 -11.51
C ILE A 89 -1.89 -4.05 -10.98
N PHE A 90 -1.78 -3.15 -10.00
CA PHE A 90 -2.94 -2.44 -9.46
C PHE A 90 -3.58 -1.50 -10.49
N ASP A 91 -2.78 -0.74 -11.22
CA ASP A 91 -3.23 0.18 -12.25
C ASP A 91 -3.91 -0.55 -13.42
N ALA A 92 -3.48 -1.77 -13.71
CA ALA A 92 -4.07 -2.64 -14.73
C ALA A 92 -5.41 -3.26 -14.31
N GLN A 93 -5.83 -3.10 -13.04
CA GLN A 93 -7.14 -3.57 -12.60
C GLN A 93 -8.26 -2.69 -13.17
N ASP A 94 -9.45 -3.27 -13.26
CA ASP A 94 -10.66 -2.56 -13.62
C ASP A 94 -10.92 -1.36 -12.67
N GLU A 95 -11.62 -0.35 -13.19
CA GLU A 95 -11.89 0.89 -12.44
C GLU A 95 -12.69 0.63 -11.17
N ALA A 96 -13.67 -0.28 -11.22
CA ALA A 96 -14.50 -0.62 -10.06
C ALA A 96 -13.65 -1.16 -8.90
N TYR A 97 -12.65 -2.00 -9.20
CA TYR A 97 -11.73 -2.48 -8.19
C TYR A 97 -10.83 -1.38 -7.64
N ARG A 98 -10.20 -0.58 -8.52
CA ARG A 98 -9.34 0.53 -8.08
C ARG A 98 -10.11 1.50 -7.19
N GLU A 99 -11.36 1.83 -7.54
CA GLU A 99 -12.25 2.67 -6.75
C GLU A 99 -12.67 2.01 -5.43
N SER A 100 -12.87 0.69 -5.41
CA SER A 100 -13.16 -0.04 -4.16
C SER A 100 -12.01 0.04 -3.14
N VAL A 101 -10.75 0.10 -3.61
CA VAL A 101 -9.55 0.15 -2.76
C VAL A 101 -9.20 1.60 -2.40
N LEU A 102 -9.13 2.49 -3.39
CA LEU A 102 -8.75 3.91 -3.27
C LEU A 102 -9.89 4.83 -3.75
N PRO A 103 -11.02 4.90 -3.02
CA PRO A 103 -12.19 5.64 -3.46
C PRO A 103 -11.88 7.12 -3.68
N SER A 104 -12.26 7.64 -4.84
CA SER A 104 -12.07 9.02 -5.30
C SER A 104 -12.70 10.05 -4.35
N ASN A 105 -13.75 9.67 -3.62
CA ASN A 105 -14.43 10.53 -2.66
C ASN A 105 -13.71 10.66 -1.29
N VAL A 106 -12.53 10.05 -1.13
CA VAL A 106 -11.64 10.20 0.03
C VAL A 106 -10.30 10.78 -0.44
N ALA A 107 -10.16 12.10 -0.29
CA ALA A 107 -8.97 12.85 -0.70
C ALA A 107 -7.86 12.84 0.36
N ALA A 108 -8.19 12.58 1.62
CA ALA A 108 -7.21 12.46 2.70
C ALA A 108 -6.48 11.12 2.58
N ARG A 109 -5.29 11.17 1.99
CA ARG A 109 -4.45 10.00 1.71
C ARG A 109 -3.03 10.26 2.18
N VAL A 110 -2.42 9.27 2.80
CA VAL A 110 -1.01 9.32 3.21
C VAL A 110 -0.28 8.15 2.60
N ALA A 111 0.74 8.41 1.78
CA ALA A 111 1.65 7.39 1.29
C ALA A 111 2.82 7.22 2.26
N VAL A 112 3.25 5.99 2.50
CA VAL A 112 4.36 5.65 3.40
C VAL A 112 5.29 4.66 2.70
N GLU A 113 6.46 5.12 2.32
CA GLU A 113 7.49 4.31 1.64
C GLU A 113 8.88 4.89 1.91
N ALA A 114 9.86 4.03 2.23
CA ALA A 114 11.27 4.41 2.31
C ALA A 114 11.90 4.58 0.92
N GLY A 115 11.34 5.50 0.12
CA GLY A 115 11.72 5.79 -1.26
C GLY A 115 11.39 7.24 -1.62
N ILE A 116 11.71 7.66 -2.85
CA ILE A 116 11.52 9.05 -3.29
C ILE A 116 10.04 9.47 -3.21
N ALA A 117 9.76 10.59 -2.55
CA ALA A 117 8.40 11.03 -2.27
C ALA A 117 7.57 11.33 -3.55
N ASP A 118 8.18 11.96 -4.56
CA ASP A 118 7.47 12.47 -5.75
C ASP A 118 6.66 11.42 -6.52
N TYR A 119 7.05 10.15 -6.45
CA TYR A 119 6.31 9.05 -7.06
C TYR A 119 4.84 8.99 -6.60
N TRP A 120 4.61 9.32 -5.33
CA TRP A 120 3.35 9.06 -4.64
C TRP A 120 2.22 10.03 -4.97
N TYR A 121 2.51 11.17 -5.59
CA TYR A 121 1.49 12.14 -6.01
C TYR A 121 0.39 11.50 -6.89
N LYS A 122 0.74 10.46 -7.66
CA LYS A 122 -0.24 9.69 -8.45
C LYS A 122 -1.38 9.11 -7.60
N TYR A 123 -1.09 8.65 -6.38
CA TYR A 123 -2.05 7.96 -5.53
C TYR A 123 -2.64 8.84 -4.43
N VAL A 124 -1.88 9.82 -3.93
CA VAL A 124 -2.33 10.72 -2.87
C VAL A 124 -2.93 12.04 -3.39
N GLY A 125 -2.67 12.38 -4.65
CA GLY A 125 -3.09 13.65 -5.25
C GLY A 125 -2.45 14.87 -4.58
N LEU A 126 -3.02 16.05 -4.84
CA LEU A 126 -2.49 17.33 -4.34
C LEU A 126 -2.94 17.68 -2.90
N LYS A 127 -3.86 16.89 -2.34
CA LYS A 127 -4.45 17.13 -1.00
C LYS A 127 -3.98 16.12 0.05
N GLY A 128 -3.21 15.11 -0.37
CA GLY A 128 -2.65 14.10 0.53
C GLY A 128 -1.32 14.51 1.12
N ALA A 129 -0.71 13.58 1.85
CA ALA A 129 0.62 13.70 2.41
C ALA A 129 1.48 12.49 2.04
N ILE A 130 2.80 12.65 2.11
CA ILE A 130 3.76 11.60 1.75
C ILE A 130 4.81 11.54 2.85
N VAL A 131 4.94 10.36 3.47
CA VAL A 131 6.05 10.00 4.35
C VAL A 131 7.04 9.22 3.49
N GLY A 132 8.02 9.93 2.95
CA GLY A 132 9.05 9.36 2.08
C GLY A 132 10.36 10.15 2.11
N MET A 133 11.33 9.68 1.35
CA MET A 133 12.65 10.29 1.24
C MET A 133 12.66 11.47 0.27
N HIS A 134 13.45 12.50 0.62
CA HIS A 134 13.63 13.74 -0.17
C HIS A 134 15.11 14.01 -0.49
N GLY A 135 15.98 13.04 -0.23
CA GLY A 135 17.42 13.15 -0.40
C GLY A 135 18.10 11.79 -0.30
N TYR A 136 19.43 11.79 -0.37
CA TYR A 136 20.24 10.58 -0.22
C TYR A 136 20.22 10.06 1.22
N GLY A 137 20.53 8.77 1.38
CA GLY A 137 20.73 8.16 2.70
C GLY A 137 22.08 8.52 3.31
N GLU A 138 22.29 8.06 4.54
CA GLU A 138 23.53 8.21 5.28
C GLU A 138 24.18 6.85 5.54
N SER A 139 25.49 6.82 5.75
CA SER A 139 26.18 5.60 6.17
C SER A 139 25.95 5.38 7.66
N ALA A 140 25.47 4.18 8.00
CA ALA A 140 25.49 3.67 9.37
C ALA A 140 26.89 3.11 9.73
#